data_AF-A0A820UUV5-F1
#
_entry.id   AF-A0A820UUV5-F1
#
_cell.length_a   1.000
_cell.length_b   1.000
_cell.length_c   1.000
_cell.angle_alpha   90.00
_cell.angle_beta   90.00
_cell.angle_gamma   90.00
#
_symmetry.space_group_name_H-M   'P 1'
#
loop_
_entity.id
_entity.type
_entity.pdbx_description
1 polymer ?
#
loop_
_entity_poly.entity_id
_entity_poly.type
_entity_poly.pdbx_seq_one_letter_code
_entity_poly.pdbx_strand_id
1 'polypeptide(L)'
;MMNSNNSKSTEQFITYLLQYGISDRMITIVEKQHISDEDLQIMDRDDIEHLFRNEYGFTFRDRKQFWTILQKMQSNQNSNIKYEPMIDSSEILDHIYEFADEDKEINDLKEQQFIKFSSPNMNRPSTVVNIFDNKTSPDDSNNSNSSTYLSELSLSSDYVFIYPSILPSFSANIIEALSTNTIHKQWATFINELARWVMSIKPCLREQHEYQAIGQTLYEKYPSIGTTGPKPWSFLCRSLSQRIRTERWQRRKTFEGRKRKENEIKNMDYNHNNM
;
A
#
# COMPACT_ATOMS: atom_id res chain seq x y z
N MET A 1 6.28 -21.59 26.79
CA MET A 1 5.41 -22.39 25.90
C MET A 1 4.42 -21.49 25.16
N MET A 2 4.91 -20.52 24.39
CA MET A 2 4.06 -19.67 23.53
C MET A 2 4.73 -19.58 22.16
N ASN A 3 4.15 -20.28 21.17
CA ASN A 3 4.27 -20.04 19.71
C ASN A 3 3.69 -21.18 18.86
N SER A 4 3.22 -22.29 19.44
CA SER A 4 2.69 -23.43 18.65
C SER A 4 1.35 -23.20 17.94
N ASN A 5 0.67 -22.08 18.16
CA ASN A 5 -0.61 -21.80 17.48
C ASN A 5 -0.44 -21.07 16.15
N ASN A 6 0.59 -20.21 16.00
CA ASN A 6 0.82 -19.50 14.73
C ASN A 6 1.40 -20.41 13.65
N SER A 7 2.23 -21.40 14.03
CA SER A 7 2.84 -22.32 13.05
C SER A 7 1.80 -23.20 12.34
N LYS A 8 0.71 -23.56 13.02
CA LYS A 8 -0.36 -24.39 12.44
C LYS A 8 -1.20 -23.64 11.40
N SER A 9 -1.33 -22.33 11.53
CA SER A 9 -2.06 -21.51 10.55
C SER A 9 -1.28 -21.45 9.23
N THR A 10 0.01 -21.16 9.31
CA THR A 10 0.85 -20.98 8.12
C THR A 10 1.04 -22.27 7.32
N GLU A 11 1.16 -23.43 7.97
CA GLU A 11 1.20 -24.71 7.25
C GLU A 11 -0.11 -25.02 6.50
N GLN A 12 -1.26 -24.70 7.09
CA GLN A 12 -2.56 -24.86 6.42
C GLN A 12 -2.68 -23.91 5.23
N PHE A 13 -2.20 -22.67 5.37
CA PHE A 13 -2.20 -21.69 4.30
C PHE A 13 -1.31 -22.12 3.13
N ILE A 14 -0.10 -22.59 3.40
CA ILE A 14 0.83 -23.09 2.39
C ILE A 14 0.25 -24.31 1.68
N THR A 15 -0.33 -25.25 2.42
CA THR A 15 -0.99 -26.43 1.85
C THR A 15 -2.12 -26.02 0.91
N TYR A 16 -2.90 -25.01 1.29
CA TYR A 16 -3.93 -24.45 0.44
C TYR A 16 -3.33 -23.86 -0.85
N LEU A 17 -2.28 -23.03 -0.77
CA LEU A 17 -1.64 -22.48 -1.96
C LEU A 17 -1.15 -23.57 -2.93
N LEU A 18 -0.53 -24.63 -2.41
CA LEU A 18 -0.10 -25.80 -3.21
C LEU A 18 -1.27 -26.50 -3.89
N GLN A 19 -2.36 -26.71 -3.16
CA GLN A 19 -3.56 -27.37 -3.68
C GLN A 19 -4.16 -26.61 -4.88
N TYR A 20 -4.03 -25.29 -4.91
CA TYR A 20 -4.50 -24.44 -6.01
C TYR A 20 -3.43 -24.18 -7.08
N GLY A 21 -2.34 -24.95 -7.08
CA GLY A 21 -1.33 -24.94 -8.14
C GLY A 21 -0.35 -23.78 -8.06
N ILE A 22 -0.18 -23.14 -6.89
CA ILE A 22 0.95 -22.24 -6.65
C ILE A 22 2.22 -23.09 -6.59
N SER A 23 3.22 -22.73 -7.39
CA SER A 23 4.49 -23.44 -7.39
C SER A 23 5.20 -23.37 -6.04
N ASP A 24 5.89 -24.45 -5.67
CA ASP A 24 6.75 -24.53 -4.46
C ASP A 24 7.69 -23.34 -4.38
N ARG A 25 8.19 -22.89 -5.53
CA ARG A 25 9.13 -21.77 -5.62
C ARG A 25 8.53 -20.44 -5.16
N MET A 26 7.26 -20.17 -5.45
CA MET A 26 6.57 -18.97 -4.96
C MET A 26 6.36 -19.06 -3.45
N ILE A 27 6.01 -20.25 -2.95
CA ILE A 27 5.85 -20.51 -1.52
C ILE A 27 7.16 -20.30 -0.79
N THR A 28 8.28 -20.80 -1.32
CA THR A 28 9.61 -20.58 -0.74
C THR A 28 9.92 -19.08 -0.59
N ILE A 29 9.46 -18.22 -1.52
CA ILE A 29 9.63 -16.77 -1.41
C ILE A 29 8.78 -16.18 -0.30
N VAL A 30 7.51 -16.60 -0.20
CA VAL A 30 6.59 -16.19 0.87
C VAL A 30 7.18 -16.57 2.24
N GLU A 31 7.65 -17.80 2.39
CA GLU A 31 8.31 -18.31 3.60
C GLU A 31 9.61 -17.57 3.90
N LYS A 32 10.47 -17.37 2.89
CA LYS A 32 11.75 -16.66 3.00
C LYS A 32 11.56 -15.19 3.40
N GLN A 33 10.47 -14.56 2.96
CA GLN A 33 10.10 -13.21 3.38
C GLN A 33 9.30 -13.17 4.69
N HIS A 34 9.05 -14.33 5.31
CA HIS A 34 8.31 -14.46 6.57
C HIS A 34 6.97 -13.72 6.55
N ILE A 35 6.28 -13.76 5.41
CA ILE A 35 4.98 -13.12 5.23
C ILE A 35 3.96 -13.96 5.97
N SER A 36 3.22 -13.35 6.92
CA SER A 36 2.20 -14.07 7.67
C SER A 36 0.93 -14.29 6.86
N ASP A 37 0.06 -15.17 7.33
CA ASP A 37 -1.24 -15.42 6.72
C ASP A 37 -2.09 -14.14 6.69
N GLU A 38 -2.03 -13.34 7.76
CA GLU A 38 -2.71 -12.04 7.84
C GLU A 38 -2.13 -11.06 6.82
N ASP A 39 -0.81 -11.05 6.63
CA ASP A 39 -0.13 -10.23 5.62
C ASP A 39 -0.59 -10.63 4.21
N LEU A 40 -0.63 -11.93 3.90
CA LEU A 40 -1.11 -12.46 2.60
C LEU A 40 -2.58 -12.11 2.37
N GLN A 41 -3.40 -12.16 3.41
CA GLN A 41 -4.79 -11.74 3.34
C GLN A 41 -4.95 -10.25 3.08
N ILE A 42 -3.96 -9.39 3.37
CA ILE A 42 -4.03 -7.93 3.14
C ILE A 42 -3.23 -7.43 1.94
N MET A 43 -2.48 -8.31 1.27
CA MET A 43 -1.75 -7.95 0.07
C MET A 43 -2.71 -7.50 -1.03
N ASP A 44 -2.32 -6.47 -1.77
CA ASP A 44 -2.95 -6.09 -3.04
C ASP A 44 -2.13 -6.56 -4.26
N ARG A 45 -2.63 -6.29 -5.47
CA ARG A 45 -1.96 -6.66 -6.72
C ARG A 45 -0.55 -6.09 -6.82
N ASP A 46 -0.35 -4.85 -6.38
CA ASP A 46 0.95 -4.18 -6.45
C ASP A 46 1.92 -4.78 -5.43
N ASP A 47 1.43 -5.15 -4.24
CA ASP A 47 2.21 -5.86 -3.23
C ASP A 47 2.76 -7.19 -3.78
N ILE A 48 1.93 -7.94 -4.53
CA ILE A 48 2.32 -9.21 -5.17
C ILE A 48 3.32 -8.95 -6.29
N GLU A 49 3.11 -7.90 -7.07
CA GLU A 49 4.06 -7.52 -8.11
C GLU A 49 5.41 -7.19 -7.50
N HIS A 50 5.44 -6.44 -6.41
CA HIS A 50 6.66 -6.14 -5.66
C HIS A 50 7.30 -7.35 -5.01
N LEU A 51 6.50 -8.26 -4.45
CA LEU A 51 6.97 -9.49 -3.81
C LEU A 51 7.81 -10.34 -4.78
N PHE A 52 7.36 -10.46 -6.02
CA PHE A 52 7.98 -11.31 -7.04
C PHE A 52 8.82 -10.53 -8.06
N ARG A 53 8.93 -9.20 -7.97
CA ARG A 53 9.58 -8.34 -8.99
C ARG A 53 11.05 -8.69 -9.24
N ASN A 54 11.76 -9.05 -8.18
CA ASN A 54 13.21 -9.28 -8.21
C ASN A 54 13.57 -10.76 -8.34
N GLU A 55 12.59 -11.63 -8.46
CA GLU A 55 12.79 -13.07 -8.47
C GLU A 55 12.73 -13.58 -9.92
N TYR A 56 13.86 -14.04 -10.43
CA TYR A 56 14.01 -14.42 -11.84
C TYR A 56 13.04 -15.53 -12.24
N GLY A 57 12.34 -15.39 -13.35
CA GLY A 57 11.52 -16.49 -13.90
C GLY A 57 10.12 -16.63 -13.31
N PHE A 58 9.64 -15.67 -12.51
CA PHE A 58 8.19 -15.51 -12.32
C PHE A 58 7.60 -14.65 -13.42
N THR A 59 6.69 -15.25 -14.16
CA THR A 59 5.94 -14.59 -15.23
C THR A 59 4.82 -13.73 -14.65
N PHE A 60 4.24 -12.89 -15.51
CA PHE A 60 3.00 -12.19 -15.17
C PHE A 60 1.87 -13.16 -14.81
N ARG A 61 1.80 -14.31 -15.51
CA ARG A 61 0.82 -15.38 -15.28
C ARG A 61 0.91 -15.92 -13.86
N ASP A 62 2.12 -16.17 -13.36
CA ASP A 62 2.34 -16.72 -12.01
C ASP A 62 1.86 -15.73 -10.94
N ARG A 63 2.24 -14.45 -11.07
CA ARG A 63 1.80 -13.39 -10.15
C ARG A 63 0.29 -13.22 -10.15
N LYS A 64 -0.34 -13.30 -11.33
CA LYS A 64 -1.78 -13.21 -11.48
C LYS A 64 -2.48 -14.41 -10.84
N GLN A 65 -2.00 -15.63 -11.08
CA GLN A 65 -2.53 -16.84 -10.46
C GLN A 65 -2.47 -16.75 -8.93
N PHE A 66 -1.34 -16.29 -8.39
CA PHE A 66 -1.17 -16.03 -6.96
C PHE A 66 -2.20 -15.04 -6.42
N TRP A 67 -2.39 -13.91 -7.12
CA TRP A 67 -3.42 -12.94 -6.74
C TRP A 67 -4.84 -13.52 -6.75
N THR A 68 -5.22 -14.23 -7.82
CA THR A 68 -6.55 -14.84 -7.95
C THR A 68 -6.83 -15.82 -6.81
N ILE A 69 -5.84 -16.61 -6.42
CA ILE A 69 -5.99 -17.58 -5.33
C ILE A 69 -6.15 -16.88 -3.98
N LEU A 70 -5.38 -15.83 -3.70
CA LEU A 70 -5.55 -15.01 -2.50
C LEU A 70 -6.94 -14.38 -2.43
N GLN A 71 -7.48 -13.89 -3.55
CA GLN A 71 -8.84 -13.35 -3.61
C GLN A 71 -9.90 -14.42 -3.34
N LYS A 72 -9.76 -15.63 -3.90
CA LYS A 72 -10.67 -16.75 -3.61
C LYS A 72 -10.66 -17.12 -2.12
N MET A 73 -9.48 -17.13 -1.48
CA MET A 73 -9.36 -17.40 -0.04
C MET A 73 -10.13 -16.37 0.79
N GLN A 74 -9.98 -15.08 0.47
CA GLN A 74 -10.66 -14.00 1.18
C GLN A 74 -12.19 -14.11 1.03
N SER A 75 -12.67 -14.42 -0.17
CA SER A 75 -14.10 -14.66 -0.41
C SER A 75 -14.64 -15.84 0.38
N ASN A 76 -13.89 -16.96 0.43
CA ASN A 76 -14.28 -18.17 1.16
C ASN A 76 -14.30 -18.00 2.68
N GLN A 77 -13.47 -17.11 3.23
CA GLN A 77 -13.53 -16.79 4.67
C GLN A 77 -14.73 -15.92 5.02
N ASN A 78 -15.16 -15.05 4.10
CA ASN A 78 -16.32 -14.18 4.28
C ASN A 78 -17.64 -14.92 4.06
N SER A 79 -17.68 -15.92 3.18
CA SER A 79 -18.80 -16.85 3.06
C SER A 79 -18.64 -17.97 4.09
N ASN A 80 -19.23 -17.79 5.27
CA ASN A 80 -19.30 -18.82 6.32
C ASN A 80 -20.20 -20.02 5.94
N ILE A 81 -20.04 -20.54 4.72
CA ILE A 81 -20.81 -21.64 4.14
C ILE A 81 -19.83 -22.79 3.92
N LYS A 82 -20.00 -23.85 4.73
CA LYS A 82 -19.35 -25.14 4.55
C LYS A 82 -19.70 -25.68 3.15
N TYR A 83 -18.78 -25.53 2.20
CA TYR A 83 -18.75 -26.35 1.00
C TYR A 83 -17.54 -27.26 1.07
N GLU A 84 -17.80 -28.56 0.88
CA GLU A 84 -16.76 -29.55 0.60
C GLU A 84 -16.05 -29.18 -0.72
N PRO A 85 -14.73 -29.31 -0.80
CA PRO A 85 -14.01 -29.03 -2.03
C PRO A 85 -14.16 -30.22 -3.00
N MET A 86 -15.07 -30.09 -3.94
CA MET A 86 -14.90 -30.66 -5.28
C MET A 86 -14.97 -29.50 -6.27
N ILE A 87 -13.81 -28.96 -6.63
CA ILE A 87 -13.71 -27.95 -7.69
C ILE A 87 -12.81 -28.51 -8.78
N ASP A 88 -13.40 -28.57 -9.97
CA ASP A 88 -12.79 -28.98 -11.22
C ASP A 88 -11.68 -28.00 -11.61
N SER A 89 -10.49 -28.51 -11.92
CA SER A 89 -9.33 -27.69 -12.32
C SER A 89 -9.57 -26.94 -13.64
N SER A 90 -10.61 -27.32 -14.41
CA SER A 90 -11.00 -26.71 -15.68
C SER A 90 -11.39 -25.22 -15.55
N GLU A 91 -12.19 -24.84 -14.55
CA GLU A 91 -12.63 -23.43 -14.37
C GLU A 91 -11.48 -22.46 -14.05
N ILE A 92 -10.42 -22.95 -13.40
CA ILE A 92 -9.22 -22.14 -13.12
C ILE A 92 -8.42 -21.91 -14.40
N LEU A 93 -8.36 -22.91 -15.28
CA LEU A 93 -7.68 -22.81 -16.57
C LEU A 93 -8.40 -21.84 -17.51
N ASP A 94 -9.74 -21.87 -17.56
CA ASP A 94 -10.52 -21.00 -18.46
C ASP A 94 -10.34 -19.51 -18.16
N HIS A 95 -10.34 -19.11 -16.88
CA HIS A 95 -10.04 -17.73 -16.48
C HIS A 95 -8.58 -17.31 -16.70
N ILE A 96 -7.66 -18.26 -16.90
CA ILE A 96 -6.26 -17.97 -17.22
C ILE A 96 -6.09 -17.80 -18.74
N TYR A 97 -6.87 -18.52 -19.56
CA TYR A 97 -6.83 -18.44 -21.02
C TYR A 97 -7.54 -17.22 -21.59
N GLU A 98 -8.61 -16.74 -20.96
CA GLU A 98 -9.37 -15.55 -21.42
C GLU A 98 -8.53 -14.26 -21.48
N PHE A 99 -7.36 -14.22 -20.83
CA PHE A 99 -6.47 -13.06 -20.82
C PHE A 99 -5.21 -13.19 -21.68
N ALA A 100 -4.90 -14.38 -22.19
CA ALA A 100 -3.81 -14.54 -23.15
C ALA A 100 -4.12 -13.82 -24.48
N ASP A 101 -5.41 -13.63 -24.78
CA ASP A 101 -5.88 -12.91 -25.95
C ASP A 101 -5.83 -11.38 -25.77
N GLU A 102 -5.98 -10.84 -24.55
CA GLU A 102 -5.87 -9.39 -24.28
C GLU A 102 -4.42 -8.86 -24.41
N ASP A 103 -3.41 -9.63 -24.02
CA ASP A 103 -2.00 -9.23 -24.12
C ASP A 103 -1.49 -9.17 -25.57
N LYS A 104 -2.14 -9.89 -26.49
CA LYS A 104 -1.87 -9.81 -27.93
C LYS A 104 -2.35 -8.47 -28.50
N GLU A 105 -3.51 -7.99 -28.07
CA GLU A 105 -4.12 -6.75 -28.56
C GLU A 105 -3.38 -5.49 -28.03
N ILE A 106 -2.84 -5.54 -26.81
CA ILE A 106 -2.10 -4.42 -26.20
C ILE A 106 -0.70 -4.25 -26.81
N ASN A 107 -0.04 -5.33 -27.24
CA ASN A 107 1.27 -5.23 -27.90
C ASN A 107 1.17 -4.70 -29.34
N ASP A 108 0.14 -5.10 -30.10
CA ASP A 108 -0.10 -4.58 -31.46
C ASP A 108 -0.40 -3.06 -31.46
N LEU A 109 -1.06 -2.54 -30.42
CA LEU A 109 -1.34 -1.10 -30.27
C LEU A 109 -0.09 -0.28 -29.92
N LYS A 110 0.90 -0.87 -29.24
CA LYS A 110 2.16 -0.18 -28.89
C LYS A 110 3.13 -0.07 -30.06
N GLU A 111 3.16 -1.06 -30.95
CA GLU A 111 4.02 -1.02 -32.15
C GLU A 111 3.55 0.04 -33.17
N GLN A 112 2.25 0.30 -33.27
CA GLN A 112 1.74 1.35 -34.17
C GLN A 112 2.01 2.79 -33.71
N GLN A 113 2.25 3.02 -32.41
CA GLN A 113 2.53 4.37 -31.90
C GLN A 113 4.00 4.77 -32.01
N PHE A 114 4.94 3.83 -32.12
CA PHE A 114 6.38 4.12 -32.13
C PHE A 114 6.93 4.63 -33.48
N ILE A 115 6.18 4.52 -34.57
CA ILE A 115 6.67 4.87 -35.92
C ILE A 115 6.46 6.37 -36.27
N LYS A 116 5.74 7.16 -35.46
CA LYS A 116 5.24 8.48 -35.91
C LYS A 116 5.91 9.75 -35.42
N PHE A 117 7.00 9.72 -34.66
CA PHE A 117 7.67 10.97 -34.24
C PHE A 117 9.19 10.88 -34.30
N SER A 118 9.73 11.12 -35.51
CA SER A 118 11.13 11.47 -35.72
C SER A 118 11.27 12.93 -36.19
N SER A 119 11.73 13.78 -35.25
CA SER A 119 12.56 15.00 -35.41
C SER A 119 11.94 16.26 -36.06
N PRO A 120 12.53 17.50 -35.94
CA PRO A 120 13.80 17.90 -35.28
C PRO A 120 13.78 19.18 -34.40
N ASN A 121 14.79 19.28 -33.51
CA ASN A 121 15.69 20.43 -33.24
C ASN A 121 15.14 21.87 -33.06
N MET A 122 15.36 22.48 -31.88
CA MET A 122 15.56 23.93 -31.74
C MET A 122 16.41 24.29 -30.51
N ASN A 123 17.47 25.08 -30.77
CA ASN A 123 18.34 25.78 -29.84
C ASN A 123 17.60 26.80 -28.97
N ARG A 124 18.00 26.99 -27.70
CA ARG A 124 18.13 28.32 -27.06
C ARG A 124 18.90 28.29 -25.72
N PRO A 125 19.53 29.42 -25.32
CA PRO A 125 20.62 29.45 -24.35
C PRO A 125 20.17 29.72 -22.90
N SER A 126 21.09 29.42 -22.00
CA SER A 126 21.01 29.54 -20.54
C SER A 126 21.29 30.98 -20.06
N THR A 127 20.41 31.52 -19.22
CA THR A 127 20.66 32.74 -18.43
C THR A 127 20.64 32.38 -16.95
N VAL A 128 21.80 32.54 -16.31
CA VAL A 128 22.02 32.36 -14.87
C VAL A 128 21.71 33.68 -14.17
N VAL A 129 20.78 33.67 -13.20
CA VAL A 129 20.57 34.78 -12.25
C VAL A 129 20.93 34.25 -10.86
N ASN A 130 22.04 34.75 -10.32
CA ASN A 130 22.44 34.60 -8.93
C ASN A 130 21.65 35.60 -8.08
N ILE A 131 21.01 35.13 -7.01
CA ILE A 131 20.53 35.97 -5.90
C ILE A 131 21.07 35.34 -4.61
N PHE A 132 22.04 36.00 -4.00
CA PHE A 132 22.43 35.82 -2.61
C PHE A 132 22.50 37.20 -1.96
N ASP A 133 21.78 37.32 -0.84
CA ASP A 133 22.20 37.85 0.46
C ASP A 133 21.12 38.72 1.11
N ASN A 134 20.66 38.29 2.29
CA ASN A 134 20.90 39.04 3.52
C ASN A 134 20.54 38.24 4.79
N LYS A 135 21.53 38.18 5.70
CA LYS A 135 21.44 37.88 7.14
C LYS A 135 20.53 38.94 7.82
N THR A 136 19.90 38.74 8.97
CA THR A 136 20.51 38.69 10.32
C THR A 136 19.43 38.45 11.41
N SER A 137 19.69 37.48 12.33
CA SER A 137 19.41 37.29 13.80
C SER A 137 18.53 38.25 14.64
N PRO A 138 18.24 38.00 15.96
CA PRO A 138 18.25 36.78 16.82
C PRO A 138 16.99 36.58 17.73
N ASP A 139 16.95 35.42 18.40
CA ASP A 139 16.45 35.06 19.77
C ASP A 139 15.17 35.68 20.36
N ASP A 140 14.20 34.82 20.75
CA ASP A 140 13.97 34.51 22.17
C ASP A 140 12.96 33.36 22.41
N SER A 141 13.23 32.64 23.49
CA SER A 141 12.55 31.49 24.08
C SER A 141 11.06 31.68 24.42
N ASN A 142 10.23 30.65 24.20
CA ASN A 142 9.57 29.98 25.33
C ASN A 142 8.86 28.67 24.97
N ASN A 143 9.30 27.65 25.70
CA ASN A 143 8.86 26.27 25.74
C ASN A 143 7.57 26.16 26.56
N SER A 144 6.49 25.62 25.98
CA SER A 144 5.38 25.02 26.73
C SER A 144 4.64 24.03 25.82
N ASN A 145 5.18 22.81 25.82
CA ASN A 145 4.52 21.61 25.30
C ASN A 145 3.24 21.35 26.11
N SER A 146 2.08 21.72 25.56
CA SER A 146 0.80 21.10 25.92
C SER A 146 0.38 20.21 24.75
N SER A 147 0.99 19.03 24.73
CA SER A 147 0.65 17.91 23.86
C SER A 147 -0.70 17.33 24.30
N THR A 148 -1.79 17.96 23.87
CA THR A 148 -3.15 17.40 23.99
C THR A 148 -3.32 16.35 22.90
N TYR A 149 -2.64 15.21 23.06
CA TYR A 149 -2.81 14.07 22.17
C TYR A 149 -4.00 13.24 22.64
N LEU A 150 -4.98 13.15 21.73
CA LEU A 150 -5.79 11.97 21.47
C LEU A 150 -6.60 11.43 22.64
N SER A 151 -7.84 11.92 22.76
CA SER A 151 -8.92 11.09 23.28
C SER A 151 -9.02 9.84 22.40
N GLU A 152 -8.66 8.70 22.98
CA GLU A 152 -8.75 7.36 22.43
C GLU A 152 -10.21 7.02 22.06
N LEU A 153 -10.63 7.40 20.86
CA LEU A 153 -11.66 6.65 20.17
C LEU A 153 -11.01 5.36 19.69
N SER A 154 -11.07 4.33 20.54
CA SER A 154 -10.80 2.93 20.16
C SER A 154 -11.85 2.49 19.14
N LEU A 155 -11.74 3.02 17.92
CA LEU A 155 -12.54 2.63 16.78
C LEU A 155 -12.14 1.21 16.39
N SER A 156 -13.14 0.33 16.32
CA SER A 156 -12.97 -1.07 15.93
C SER A 156 -12.24 -1.18 14.58
N SER A 157 -11.39 -2.20 14.44
CA SER A 157 -10.73 -2.58 13.18
C SER A 157 -11.72 -2.80 12.02
N ASP A 158 -13.01 -2.97 12.33
CA ASP A 158 -14.09 -3.19 11.38
C ASP A 158 -14.72 -1.89 10.87
N TYR A 159 -14.13 -0.73 11.17
CA TYR A 159 -14.66 0.54 10.69
C TYR A 159 -14.70 0.58 9.14
N VAL A 160 -15.83 1.05 8.60
CA VAL A 160 -16.03 1.24 7.16
C VAL A 160 -16.22 2.72 6.90
N PHE A 161 -15.38 3.29 6.05
CA PHE A 161 -15.50 4.69 5.67
C PHE A 161 -16.67 4.88 4.69
N ILE A 162 -17.78 5.40 5.20
CA ILE A 162 -18.95 5.79 4.42
C ILE A 162 -19.04 7.32 4.31
N TYR A 163 -19.69 7.82 3.27
CA TYR A 163 -19.90 9.26 3.09
C TYR A 163 -21.19 9.72 3.81
N PRO A 164 -21.17 10.84 4.57
CA PRO A 164 -20.00 11.62 4.94
C PRO A 164 -19.15 10.89 6.00
N SER A 165 -17.83 10.95 5.83
CA SER A 165 -16.86 10.27 6.70
C SER A 165 -16.44 11.15 7.87
N ILE A 166 -16.03 10.54 8.98
CA ILE A 166 -15.23 11.26 9.98
C ILE A 166 -13.93 11.79 9.34
N LEU A 167 -13.44 12.92 9.83
CA LEU A 167 -12.23 13.58 9.33
C LEU A 167 -11.20 13.77 10.46
N PRO A 168 -9.89 13.74 10.15
CA PRO A 168 -8.86 14.05 11.13
C PRO A 168 -8.88 15.52 11.56
N SER A 169 -8.28 15.76 12.73
CA SER A 169 -7.72 17.06 13.07
C SER A 169 -6.31 17.14 12.48
N PHE A 170 -6.09 18.09 11.58
CA PHE A 170 -4.78 18.33 10.98
C PHE A 170 -3.92 19.27 11.84
N SER A 171 -2.61 19.26 11.61
CA SER A 171 -1.71 20.25 12.20
C SER A 171 -2.06 21.69 11.81
N ALA A 172 -1.70 22.65 12.66
CA ALA A 172 -2.00 24.06 12.45
C ALA A 172 -1.52 24.57 11.07
N ASN A 173 -0.33 24.16 10.66
CA ASN A 173 0.26 24.53 9.36
C ASN A 173 -0.59 24.05 8.17
N ILE A 174 -1.16 22.84 8.25
CA ILE A 174 -2.05 22.32 7.21
C ILE A 174 -3.39 23.06 7.24
N ILE A 175 -3.95 23.30 8.42
CA ILE A 175 -5.21 24.04 8.56
C ILE A 175 -5.08 25.44 7.93
N GLU A 176 -3.98 26.14 8.22
CA GLU A 176 -3.65 27.43 7.61
C GLU A 176 -3.54 27.30 6.07
N ALA A 177 -2.79 26.31 5.58
CA ALA A 177 -2.62 26.09 4.14
C ALA A 177 -3.94 25.74 3.42
N LEU A 178 -4.82 24.97 4.07
CA LEU A 178 -6.16 24.65 3.57
C LEU A 178 -7.05 25.89 3.49
N SER A 179 -6.98 26.77 4.51
CA SER A 179 -7.76 28.01 4.58
C SER A 179 -7.28 29.09 3.59
N THR A 180 -5.98 29.16 3.33
CA THR A 180 -5.34 30.14 2.43
C THR A 180 -5.24 29.67 0.99
N ASN A 181 -5.76 28.48 0.67
CA ASN A 181 -5.67 27.86 -0.65
C ASN A 181 -4.22 27.64 -1.14
N THR A 182 -3.31 27.35 -0.20
CA THR A 182 -1.88 27.10 -0.48
C THR A 182 -1.48 25.64 -0.21
N ILE A 183 -2.45 24.75 -0.03
CA ILE A 183 -2.25 23.34 0.35
C ILE A 183 -1.29 22.59 -0.58
N HIS A 184 -1.19 22.97 -1.85
CA HIS A 184 -0.26 22.36 -2.80
C HIS A 184 1.21 22.46 -2.35
N LYS A 185 1.59 23.51 -1.61
CA LYS A 185 2.93 23.67 -1.03
C LYS A 185 3.20 22.69 0.13
N GLN A 186 2.14 22.25 0.80
CA GLN A 186 2.18 21.33 1.95
C GLN A 186 1.57 19.96 1.60
N TRP A 187 1.43 19.63 0.31
CA TRP A 187 0.67 18.47 -0.14
C TRP A 187 1.22 17.16 0.43
N ALA A 188 2.54 17.00 0.41
CA ALA A 188 3.19 15.80 0.95
C ALA A 188 2.93 15.66 2.46
N THR A 189 3.09 16.73 3.23
CA THR A 189 2.81 16.76 4.68
C THR A 189 1.36 16.43 4.97
N PHE A 190 0.44 17.04 4.22
CA PHE A 190 -1.00 16.80 4.30
C PHE A 190 -1.37 15.34 4.05
N ILE A 191 -0.89 14.77 2.96
CA ILE A 191 -1.14 13.35 2.62
C ILE A 191 -0.54 12.42 3.68
N ASN A 192 0.61 12.76 4.25
CA ASN A 192 1.23 11.96 5.31
C ASN A 192 0.40 11.95 6.60
N GLU A 193 -0.07 13.12 7.05
CA GLU A 193 -0.94 13.21 8.24
C GLU A 193 -2.26 12.47 8.02
N LEU A 194 -2.88 12.65 6.86
CA LEU A 194 -4.11 11.96 6.50
C LEU A 194 -3.91 10.44 6.47
N ALA A 195 -2.85 9.95 5.81
CA ALA A 195 -2.56 8.52 5.73
C ALA A 195 -2.33 7.90 7.12
N ARG A 196 -1.60 8.58 8.01
CA ARG A 196 -1.36 8.09 9.37
C ARG A 196 -2.65 7.97 10.17
N TRP A 197 -3.51 8.97 10.10
CA TRP A 197 -4.80 8.94 10.79
C TRP A 197 -5.74 7.86 10.22
N VAL A 198 -5.83 7.73 8.89
CA VAL A 198 -6.61 6.66 8.26
C VAL A 198 -6.10 5.30 8.74
N MET A 199 -4.78 5.09 8.71
CA MET A 199 -4.17 3.84 9.14
C MET A 199 -4.26 3.58 10.65
N SER A 200 -4.49 4.61 11.48
CA SER A 200 -4.77 4.40 12.91
C SER A 200 -6.19 3.93 13.18
N ILE A 201 -7.14 4.26 12.30
CA ILE A 201 -8.53 3.80 12.41
C ILE A 201 -8.69 2.44 11.74
N LYS A 202 -8.24 2.36 10.49
CA LYS A 202 -8.30 1.16 9.67
C LYS A 202 -6.91 0.90 9.07
N PRO A 203 -6.15 -0.05 9.64
CA PRO A 203 -4.80 -0.37 9.16
C PRO A 203 -4.75 -0.76 7.68
N CYS A 204 -5.87 -1.28 7.15
CA CYS A 204 -5.98 -1.72 5.78
C CYS A 204 -7.20 -1.12 5.07
N LEU A 205 -6.99 0.01 4.39
CA LEU A 205 -7.97 0.61 3.49
C LEU A 205 -7.85 -0.02 2.08
N ARG A 206 -8.79 -0.89 1.70
CA ARG A 206 -8.72 -1.62 0.42
C ARG A 206 -9.68 -1.07 -0.61
N GLU A 207 -10.87 -0.69 -0.16
CA GLU A 207 -11.98 -0.49 -1.05
C GLU A 207 -11.96 0.90 -1.67
N GLN A 208 -12.16 0.96 -2.99
CA GLN A 208 -12.12 2.23 -3.72
C GLN A 208 -13.19 3.21 -3.21
N HIS A 209 -14.35 2.70 -2.79
CA HIS A 209 -15.44 3.53 -2.27
C HIS A 209 -15.05 4.24 -0.96
N GLU A 210 -14.22 3.63 -0.12
CA GLU A 210 -13.76 4.23 1.14
C GLU A 210 -12.85 5.44 0.88
N TYR A 211 -11.92 5.32 -0.08
CA TYR A 211 -11.11 6.45 -0.51
C TYR A 211 -11.96 7.58 -1.08
N GLN A 212 -13.00 7.25 -1.85
CA GLN A 212 -13.93 8.24 -2.40
C GLN A 212 -14.73 8.94 -1.29
N ALA A 213 -15.21 8.20 -0.28
CA ALA A 213 -15.92 8.77 0.86
C ALA A 213 -15.06 9.77 1.62
N ILE A 214 -13.82 9.40 1.97
CA ILE A 214 -12.85 10.29 2.64
C ILE A 214 -12.58 11.52 1.76
N GLY A 215 -12.29 11.30 0.47
CA GLY A 215 -11.95 12.37 -0.46
C GLY A 215 -13.08 13.36 -0.66
N GLN A 216 -14.32 12.88 -0.80
CA GLN A 216 -15.50 13.71 -0.97
C GLN A 216 -15.79 14.53 0.29
N THR A 217 -15.76 13.92 1.47
CA THR A 217 -15.99 14.65 2.73
C THR A 217 -14.90 15.69 3.00
N LEU A 218 -13.64 15.39 2.68
CA LEU A 218 -12.56 16.37 2.77
C LEU A 218 -12.76 17.54 1.80
N TYR A 219 -13.18 17.28 0.57
CA TYR A 219 -13.35 18.31 -0.44
C TYR A 219 -14.50 19.26 -0.10
N GLU A 220 -15.60 18.74 0.45
CA GLU A 220 -16.72 19.55 0.91
C GLU A 220 -16.32 20.49 2.05
N LYS A 221 -15.42 20.04 2.94
CA LYS A 221 -14.90 20.88 4.02
C LYS A 221 -13.78 21.82 3.56
N TYR A 222 -12.95 21.38 2.63
CA TYR A 222 -11.77 22.09 2.15
C TYR A 222 -11.67 22.03 0.61
N PRO A 223 -12.38 22.90 -0.12
CA PRO A 223 -12.37 22.89 -1.59
C PRO A 223 -10.99 23.10 -2.23
N SER A 224 -10.05 23.68 -1.49
CA SER A 224 -8.66 23.94 -1.90
C SER A 224 -7.86 22.68 -2.29
N ILE A 225 -8.32 21.49 -1.89
CA ILE A 225 -7.68 20.22 -2.26
C ILE A 225 -8.11 19.70 -3.64
N GLY A 226 -9.14 20.31 -4.23
CA GLY A 226 -9.74 19.86 -5.48
C GLY A 226 -8.87 20.13 -6.70
N THR A 227 -8.94 19.23 -7.67
CA THR A 227 -8.42 19.43 -9.03
C THR A 227 -9.54 19.63 -10.03
N THR A 228 -9.24 20.19 -11.21
CA THR A 228 -10.21 20.31 -12.29
C THR A 228 -10.70 18.93 -12.76
N GLY A 229 -12.02 18.73 -12.86
CA GLY A 229 -12.61 17.52 -13.40
C GLY A 229 -13.94 17.13 -12.74
N PRO A 230 -14.57 16.01 -13.18
CA PRO A 230 -15.87 15.56 -12.66
C PRO A 230 -15.81 15.07 -11.21
N LYS A 231 -14.64 14.59 -10.76
CA LYS A 231 -14.38 14.19 -9.37
C LYS A 231 -13.16 14.98 -8.86
N PRO A 232 -13.36 16.16 -8.26
CA PRO A 232 -12.26 17.06 -7.89
C PRO A 232 -11.34 16.46 -6.83
N TRP A 233 -11.82 15.53 -6.01
CA TRP A 233 -11.02 14.80 -5.01
C TRP A 233 -10.27 13.57 -5.55
N SER A 234 -10.34 13.26 -6.85
CA SER A 234 -9.72 12.06 -7.41
C SER A 234 -8.19 12.03 -7.23
N PHE A 235 -7.53 13.17 -7.38
CA PHE A 235 -6.08 13.30 -7.16
C PHE A 235 -5.68 13.04 -5.70
N LEU A 236 -6.52 13.50 -4.75
CA LEU A 236 -6.38 13.19 -3.33
C LEU A 236 -6.49 11.68 -3.08
N CYS A 237 -7.53 11.02 -3.59
CA CYS A 237 -7.73 9.58 -3.41
C CYS A 237 -6.52 8.78 -3.93
N ARG A 238 -5.98 9.16 -5.10
CA ARG A 238 -4.78 8.54 -5.68
C ARG A 238 -3.55 8.75 -4.79
N SER A 239 -3.31 9.98 -4.35
CA SER A 239 -2.17 10.33 -3.49
C SER A 239 -2.23 9.61 -2.14
N LEU A 240 -3.42 9.55 -1.54
CA LEU A 240 -3.67 8.86 -0.28
C LEU A 240 -3.44 7.34 -0.41
N SER A 241 -4.02 6.73 -1.44
CA SER A 241 -3.84 5.30 -1.74
C SER A 241 -2.36 4.95 -1.90
N GLN A 242 -1.62 5.73 -2.69
CA GLN A 242 -0.17 5.55 -2.85
C GLN A 242 0.59 5.68 -1.53
N ARG A 243 0.24 6.67 -0.70
CA ARG A 243 0.91 6.88 0.59
C ARG A 243 0.66 5.74 1.57
N ILE A 244 -0.58 5.29 1.70
CA ILE A 244 -0.93 4.16 2.58
C ILE A 244 -0.16 2.90 2.17
N ARG A 245 -0.09 2.58 0.87
CA ARG A 245 0.74 1.46 0.38
C ARG A 245 2.21 1.61 0.80
N THR A 246 2.77 2.81 0.60
CA THR A 246 4.17 3.10 0.94
C THR A 246 4.43 2.92 2.45
N GLU A 247 3.53 3.41 3.30
CA GLU A 247 3.61 3.27 4.75
C GLU A 247 3.51 1.80 5.18
N ARG A 248 2.57 1.02 4.62
CA ARG A 248 2.46 -0.43 4.89
C ARG A 248 3.75 -1.16 4.54
N TRP A 249 4.31 -0.86 3.37
CA TRP A 249 5.58 -1.45 2.93
C TRP A 249 6.75 -1.08 3.86
N GLN A 250 6.86 0.18 4.27
CA GLN A 250 7.90 0.62 5.21
C GLN A 250 7.76 -0.03 6.59
N ARG A 251 6.53 -0.21 7.09
CA ARG A 251 6.26 -0.95 8.34
C ARG A 251 6.73 -2.40 8.26
N ARG A 252 6.43 -3.09 7.15
CA ARG A 252 6.92 -4.47 6.90
C ARG A 252 8.44 -4.56 6.93
N LYS A 253 9.13 -3.72 6.14
CA LYS A 253 10.60 -3.68 6.13
C LYS A 253 11.23 -3.40 7.50
N THR A 254 10.63 -2.49 8.26
CA THR A 254 11.13 -2.14 9.60
C THR A 254 10.93 -3.29 10.58
N PHE A 255 9.79 -3.97 10.51
CA PHE A 255 9.48 -5.11 11.36
C PHE A 255 10.39 -6.31 11.06
N GLU A 256 10.62 -6.62 9.77
CA GLU A 256 11.60 -7.63 9.35
C GLU A 256 13.01 -7.28 9.82
N GLY A 257 13.43 -6.01 9.71
CA GLY A 257 14.73 -5.55 10.18
C GLY A 257 14.91 -5.74 11.69
N ARG A 258 13.85 -5.55 12.49
CA ARG A 258 13.89 -5.80 13.94
C ARG A 258 13.96 -7.29 14.26
N LYS A 259 13.13 -8.12 13.62
CA LYS A 259 13.15 -9.59 13.79
C LYS A 259 14.52 -10.19 13.48
N ARG A 260 15.20 -9.73 12.43
CA ARG A 260 16.56 -10.19 12.09
C ARG A 260 17.56 -9.90 13.20
N LYS A 261 17.56 -8.67 13.73
CA LYS A 261 18.42 -8.28 14.86
C LYS A 261 18.13 -9.10 16.12
N GLU A 262 16.85 -9.33 16.43
CA GLU A 262 16.46 -10.17 17.58
C GLU A 262 16.94 -11.61 17.43
N ASN A 263 16.87 -12.18 16.23
CA ASN A 263 17.36 -13.53 15.95
C ASN A 263 18.89 -13.61 16.02
N GLU A 264 19.60 -12.58 15.55
CA GLU A 264 21.06 -12.49 15.67
C GLU A 264 21.50 -12.47 17.14
N ILE A 265 20.81 -11.69 18.00
CA ILE A 265 21.09 -11.62 19.44
C ILE A 265 20.85 -12.99 20.10
N LYS A 266 19.71 -13.63 19.83
CA LYS A 266 19.40 -14.96 20.39
C LYS A 266 20.42 -16.03 19.97
N ASN A 267 20.91 -15.96 18.73
CA ASN A 267 21.93 -16.90 18.26
C ASN A 267 23.29 -16.67 18.94
N MET A 268 23.65 -15.42 19.28
CA MET A 268 24.85 -15.15 20.06
C MET A 268 24.73 -15.66 21.50
N ASP A 269 23.58 -15.44 22.15
CA ASP A 269 23.32 -15.92 23.51
C ASP A 269 23.32 -17.47 23.60
N TYR A 270 22.80 -18.15 22.58
CA TYR A 270 22.82 -19.62 22.51
C TYR A 270 24.24 -20.19 22.38
N ASN A 271 25.11 -19.53 21.62
CA ASN A 271 26.50 -19.94 21.47
C ASN A 271 27.33 -19.67 22.74
N HIS A 272 27.00 -18.62 23.49
CA HIS A 272 27.69 -18.31 24.74
C HIS A 272 27.35 -19.28 25.88
N ASN A 273 26.13 -19.81 25.90
CA ASN A 273 25.68 -20.77 26.92
C ASN A 273 26.10 -22.23 26.65
N ASN A 274 26.63 -22.53 25.46
CA ASN A 274 27.09 -23.88 25.06
C ASN A 274 28.62 -24.02 25.01
N MET A 275 29.37 -23.00 25.46
CA MET A 275 30.81 -23.06 25.72
C MET A 275 31.06 -23.19 27.22
#